data_AF-A0A2X3H001-F1
#
_entry.id   AF-A0A2X3H001-F1
#
_cell.length_a   1.000
_cell.length_b   1.000
_cell.length_c   1.000
_cell.angle_alpha   90.00
_cell.angle_beta   90.00
_cell.angle_gamma   90.00
#
_symmetry.space_group_name_H-M   'P 1'
#
loop_
_entity.id
_entity.type
_entity.pdbx_description
1 polymer ?
#
loop_
_entity_poly.entity_id
_entity_poly.type
_entity_poly.pdbx_seq_one_letter_code
_entity_poly.pdbx_strand_id
1 'polypeptide(L)'
;MIRGLIAFAWYGIQTYLAANALMLVLLKFWPSLASLTSSSFLGLSPLGWLCFATMWLLQAMVFWHGMNAIKRFIDIAGPAVYVVMLALAGWIVYKTGLDGISFTLASKSLSAGEQTRQMNHRHGAGGLLLLRAAA
;
A
#
# COMPACT_ATOMS: atom_id res chain seq x y z
N MET A 1 15.79 16.47 -9.67
CA MET A 1 15.64 16.45 -8.19
C MET A 1 14.25 15.98 -7.76
N ILE A 2 13.15 16.60 -8.21
CA ILE A 2 11.77 16.18 -7.85
C ILE A 2 11.49 14.69 -8.14
N ARG A 3 11.92 14.17 -9.29
CA ARG A 3 11.74 12.76 -9.65
C ARG A 3 12.50 11.78 -8.75
N GLY A 4 13.65 12.19 -8.20
CA GLY A 4 14.41 11.41 -7.22
C GLY A 4 13.74 11.40 -5.86
N LEU A 5 13.12 12.51 -5.44
CA LEU A 5 12.35 12.60 -4.21
C LEU A 5 11.12 11.69 -4.24
N ILE A 6 10.38 11.69 -5.37
CA ILE A 6 9.22 10.81 -5.56
C ILE A 6 9.67 9.34 -5.53
N ALA A 7 10.78 9.00 -6.18
CA ALA A 7 11.31 7.64 -6.17
C ALA A 7 11.70 7.17 -4.76
N PHE A 8 12.34 8.04 -3.96
CA PHE A 8 12.67 7.74 -2.57
C PHE A 8 11.42 7.53 -1.71
N ALA A 9 10.42 8.43 -1.82
CA ALA A 9 9.16 8.30 -1.10
C ALA A 9 8.44 6.99 -1.46
N TRP A 10 8.39 6.65 -2.75
CA TRP A 10 7.76 5.43 -3.23
C TRP A 10 8.45 4.15 -2.72
N TYR A 11 9.78 4.11 -2.77
CA TYR A 11 10.56 2.99 -2.23
C TYR A 11 10.39 2.86 -0.70
N GLY A 12 10.30 3.98 0.00
CA GLY A 12 9.99 4.01 1.44
C GLY A 12 8.63 3.37 1.74
N ILE A 13 7.58 3.71 0.99
CA ILE A 13 6.24 3.15 1.16
C ILE A 13 6.23 1.63 0.92
N GLN A 14 6.93 1.15 -0.11
CA GLN A 14 7.03 -0.30 -0.38
C GLN A 14 7.68 -1.06 0.79
N THR A 15 8.79 -0.54 1.31
CA THR A 15 9.50 -1.17 2.44
C THR A 15 8.66 -1.14 3.72
N TYR A 16 7.92 -0.04 3.94
CA TYR A 16 6.99 0.11 5.06
C TYR A 16 5.84 -0.91 5.03
N LEU A 17 5.17 -1.05 3.88
CA LEU A 17 4.09 -2.02 3.69
C LEU A 17 4.58 -3.46 3.88
N ALA A 18 5.77 -3.78 3.35
CA ALA A 18 6.40 -5.08 3.53
C ALA A 18 6.71 -5.36 5.01
N ALA A 19 7.25 -4.38 5.74
CA ALA A 19 7.50 -4.52 7.18
C ALA A 19 6.22 -4.74 7.99
N ASN A 20 5.12 -4.06 7.64
CA ASN A 20 3.82 -4.29 8.27
C ASN A 20 3.24 -5.66 7.94
N ALA A 21 3.36 -6.13 6.69
CA ALA A 21 2.96 -7.49 6.32
C ALA A 21 3.75 -8.53 7.13
N LEU A 22 5.07 -8.35 7.27
CA LEU A 22 5.92 -9.20 8.11
C LEU A 22 5.46 -9.18 9.58
N MET A 23 5.17 -8.01 10.13
CA MET A 23 4.65 -7.86 11.49
C MET A 23 3.34 -8.66 11.67
N LEU A 24 2.38 -8.51 10.75
CA LEU A 24 1.10 -9.26 10.81
C LEU A 24 1.31 -10.77 10.73
N VAL A 25 2.23 -11.22 9.89
CA VAL A 25 2.62 -12.65 9.81
C VAL A 25 3.23 -13.10 11.14
N LEU A 26 4.14 -12.33 11.74
CA LEU A 26 4.70 -12.65 13.05
C LEU A 26 3.64 -12.73 14.14
N LEU A 27 2.71 -11.78 14.22
CA LEU A 27 1.61 -11.81 15.18
C LEU A 27 0.70 -13.03 14.97
N LYS A 28 0.52 -13.48 13.73
CA LYS A 28 -0.27 -14.68 13.42
C LYS A 28 0.38 -15.95 13.97
N PHE A 29 1.71 -16.05 13.97
CA PHE A 29 2.44 -17.21 14.48
C PHE A 29 2.71 -17.12 16.00
N TRP A 30 3.06 -15.94 16.50
CA TRP A 30 3.29 -15.67 17.92
C TRP A 30 2.41 -14.50 18.40
N PRO A 31 1.16 -14.78 18.81
CA PRO A 31 0.24 -13.74 19.30
C PRO A 31 0.71 -13.11 20.62
N SER A 32 1.65 -13.75 21.34
CA SER A 32 2.24 -13.23 22.58
C SER A 32 3.05 -11.94 22.39
N LEU A 33 3.49 -11.61 21.16
CA LEU A 33 4.16 -10.35 20.86
C LEU A 33 3.18 -9.17 20.70
N ALA A 34 1.88 -9.39 20.81
CA ALA A 34 0.87 -8.34 20.69
C ALA A 34 1.02 -7.22 21.75
N SER A 35 1.60 -7.52 22.91
CA SER A 35 1.90 -6.52 23.95
C SER A 35 2.98 -5.51 23.53
N LEU A 36 3.88 -5.89 22.61
CA LEU A 36 4.90 -5.00 22.02
C LEU A 36 4.34 -4.13 20.88
N THR A 37 3.09 -4.34 20.49
CA THR A 37 2.37 -3.48 19.53
C THR A 37 1.62 -2.32 20.18
N SER A 38 1.50 -2.30 21.52
CA SER A 38 0.65 -1.36 22.25
C SER A 38 1.17 0.07 22.28
N SER A 39 2.49 0.28 22.18
CA SER A 39 3.09 1.60 22.10
C SER A 39 3.42 1.91 20.65
N SER A 40 2.97 3.05 20.11
CA SER A 40 3.33 3.50 18.77
C SER A 40 4.28 4.69 18.87
N PHE A 41 5.47 4.58 18.27
CA PHE A 41 6.42 5.68 18.12
C PHE A 41 6.53 6.04 16.63
N LEU A 42 6.19 7.29 16.27
CA LEU A 42 6.17 7.79 14.87
C LEU A 42 5.25 6.98 13.92
N GLY A 43 4.21 6.33 14.45
CA GLY A 43 3.25 5.54 13.68
C GLY A 43 3.59 4.05 13.53
N LEU A 44 4.76 3.59 14.00
CA LEU A 44 5.12 2.17 14.11
C LEU A 44 5.24 1.74 15.57
N SER A 45 4.87 0.49 15.87
CA SER A 45 5.17 -0.11 17.17
C SER A 45 6.65 -0.50 17.30
N PRO A 46 7.19 -0.72 18.52
CA PRO A 46 8.52 -1.30 18.73
C PRO A 46 8.76 -2.55 17.90
N LEU A 47 7.73 -3.41 17.79
CA LEU A 47 7.77 -4.59 16.96
C LEU A 47 7.78 -4.26 15.46
N GLY A 48 7.02 -3.25 15.03
CA GLY A 48 7.07 -2.71 13.68
C GLY A 48 8.45 -2.17 13.32
N TRP A 49 9.12 -1.46 14.24
CA TRP A 49 10.47 -0.94 14.05
C TRP A 49 11.49 -2.07 13.90
N LEU A 50 11.36 -3.15 14.66
CA LEU A 50 12.19 -4.35 14.50
C LEU A 50 11.95 -5.03 13.14
N CYS A 51 10.69 -5.16 12.71
CA CYS A 51 10.35 -5.71 11.39
C CYS A 51 10.89 -4.83 10.26
N PHE A 52 10.82 -3.51 10.41
CA PHE A 52 11.35 -2.55 9.45
C PHE A 52 12.88 -2.63 9.37
N ALA A 53 13.57 -2.64 10.51
CA ALA A 53 15.03 -2.82 10.56
C ALA A 53 15.45 -4.17 9.95
N THR A 54 14.68 -5.24 10.20
CA THR A 54 14.93 -6.56 9.62
C THR A 54 14.79 -6.53 8.10
N MET A 55 13.72 -5.94 7.58
CA MET A 55 13.53 -5.76 6.13
C MET A 55 14.61 -4.90 5.50
N TRP A 56 15.10 -3.90 6.23
CA TRP A 56 16.19 -3.04 5.79
C TRP A 56 17.53 -3.82 5.71
N LEU A 57 17.83 -4.63 6.73
CA LEU A 57 19.03 -5.47 6.76
C LEU A 57 19.00 -6.58 5.70
N LEU A 58 17.84 -7.19 5.46
CA LEU A 58 17.68 -8.19 4.39
C LEU A 58 18.02 -7.59 3.03
N GLN A 59 17.53 -6.39 2.74
CA GLN A 59 17.86 -5.69 1.51
C GLN A 59 19.37 -5.40 1.43
N ALA A 60 19.99 -4.93 2.51
CA ALA A 60 21.43 -4.70 2.56
C ALA A 60 22.27 -5.99 2.38
N MET A 61 21.86 -7.11 2.97
CA MET A 61 22.52 -8.41 2.80
C MET A 61 22.42 -8.95 1.37
N VAL A 62 21.26 -8.77 0.74
CA VAL A 62 21.04 -9.14 -0.66
C VAL A 62 21.95 -8.31 -1.58
N PHE A 63 22.13 -7.02 -1.27
CA PHE A 63 23.11 -6.19 -1.98
C PHE A 63 24.55 -6.69 -1.80
N TRP A 64 24.93 -7.20 -0.62
CA TRP A 64 26.28 -7.71 -0.36
C TRP A 64 26.60 -9.02 -1.13
N HIS A 65 25.60 -9.85 -1.44
CA HIS A 65 25.78 -11.11 -2.19
C HIS A 65 26.04 -10.92 -3.71
N GLY A 66 26.10 -9.68 -4.19
CA GLY A 66 26.51 -9.35 -5.56
C GLY A 66 25.42 -9.49 -6.62
N MET A 67 25.69 -8.92 -7.80
CA MET A 67 24.73 -8.72 -8.90
C MET A 67 24.08 -10.02 -9.44
N ASN A 68 24.75 -11.17 -9.30
CA ASN A 68 24.25 -12.45 -9.82
C ASN A 68 23.17 -13.07 -8.93
N ALA A 69 23.27 -12.90 -7.60
CA ALA A 69 22.27 -13.40 -6.66
C ALA A 69 20.96 -12.61 -6.78
N ILE A 70 21.07 -11.29 -6.90
CA ILE A 70 19.93 -10.37 -7.06
C ILE A 70 19.11 -10.72 -8.29
N LYS A 71 19.77 -10.92 -9.44
CA LYS A 71 19.09 -11.28 -10.70
C LYS A 71 18.31 -12.57 -10.56
N ARG A 72 18.94 -13.65 -10.06
CA ARG A 72 18.27 -14.94 -9.86
C ARG A 72 17.09 -14.87 -8.91
N PHE A 73 17.19 -14.08 -7.83
CA PHE A 73 16.06 -13.90 -6.90
C PHE A 73 14.90 -13.16 -7.56
N ILE A 74 15.18 -12.07 -8.28
CA ILE A 74 14.16 -11.26 -8.95
C ILE A 74 13.49 -12.04 -10.09
N ASP A 75 14.26 -12.80 -10.87
CA ASP A 75 13.76 -13.59 -12.00
C ASP A 75 12.75 -14.66 -11.54
N ILE A 76 12.90 -15.18 -10.31
CA ILE A 76 11.97 -16.14 -9.70
C ILE A 76 10.83 -15.42 -8.97
N ALA A 77 11.13 -14.33 -8.24
CA ALA A 77 10.17 -13.59 -7.46
C ALA A 77 9.10 -12.91 -8.34
N GLY A 78 9.48 -12.38 -9.50
CA GLY A 78 8.54 -11.73 -10.42
C GLY A 78 7.36 -12.63 -10.79
N PRO A 79 7.58 -13.80 -11.41
CA PRO A 79 6.52 -14.76 -11.71
C PRO A 79 5.75 -15.23 -10.46
N ALA A 80 6.45 -15.49 -9.35
CA ALA A 80 5.83 -15.97 -8.12
C ALA A 80 4.80 -14.97 -7.56
N VAL A 81 5.10 -13.67 -7.58
CA VAL A 81 4.18 -12.62 -7.12
C VAL A 81 2.90 -12.60 -7.96
N TYR A 82 3.00 -12.74 -9.29
CA TYR A 82 1.82 -12.79 -10.16
C TYR A 82 0.96 -14.03 -9.90
N VAL A 83 1.59 -15.18 -9.67
CA VAL A 83 0.88 -16.43 -9.33
C VAL A 83 0.10 -16.26 -8.03
N VAL A 84 0.71 -15.69 -6.98
CA VAL A 84 0.03 -15.44 -5.70
C VAL A 84 -1.11 -14.45 -5.87
N MET A 85 -0.91 -13.38 -6.66
CA MET A 85 -1.94 -12.39 -6.92
C MET A 85 -3.16 -13.00 -7.64
N LEU A 86 -2.94 -13.82 -8.66
CA LEU A 86 -4.01 -14.54 -9.37
C LEU A 86 -4.69 -15.58 -8.48
N ALA A 87 -3.93 -16.30 -7.65
CA ALA A 87 -4.48 -17.26 -6.71
C ALA A 87 -5.37 -16.58 -5.66
N LEU A 88 -4.95 -15.44 -5.09
CA LEU A 88 -5.76 -14.68 -4.15
C LEU A 88 -7.01 -14.11 -4.83
N ALA A 89 -6.89 -13.58 -6.05
CA ALA A 89 -8.03 -13.09 -6.82
C ALA A 89 -9.05 -14.21 -7.07
N GLY A 90 -8.58 -15.39 -7.52
CA GLY A 90 -9.43 -16.57 -7.70
C GLY A 90 -10.06 -17.07 -6.40
N TRP A 91 -9.31 -17.05 -5.31
CA TRP A 91 -9.81 -17.43 -3.98
C TRP A 91 -10.92 -16.50 -3.48
N ILE A 92 -10.76 -15.18 -3.67
CA ILE A 92 -11.78 -14.20 -3.32
C ILE A 92 -13.04 -14.43 -4.19
N VAL A 93 -12.88 -14.60 -5.50
CA VAL A 93 -13.99 -14.90 -6.43
C VAL A 93 -14.74 -16.16 -6.00
N TYR A 94 -14.02 -17.21 -5.60
CA TYR A 94 -14.61 -18.46 -5.13
C TYR A 94 -15.35 -18.30 -3.79
N LYS A 95 -14.76 -17.59 -2.82
CA LYS A 95 -15.35 -17.39 -1.48
C LYS A 95 -16.52 -16.41 -1.47
N THR A 96 -16.50 -15.41 -2.33
CA THR A 96 -17.53 -14.39 -2.45
C THR A 96 -18.68 -14.85 -3.36
N GLY A 97 -18.44 -15.84 -4.24
CA GLY A 97 -19.41 -16.32 -5.22
C GLY A 97 -19.67 -15.29 -6.33
N LEU A 98 -20.14 -15.74 -7.50
CA LEU A 98 -20.52 -14.83 -8.60
C LEU A 98 -21.65 -13.86 -8.20
N ASP A 99 -22.39 -14.17 -7.12
CA ASP A 99 -23.45 -13.33 -6.54
C ASP A 99 -22.91 -12.22 -5.60
N GLY A 100 -21.75 -12.41 -4.98
CA GLY A 100 -21.12 -11.40 -4.11
C GLY A 100 -20.14 -10.47 -4.84
N ILE A 101 -19.74 -10.83 -6.08
CA ILE A 101 -19.09 -9.92 -7.02
C ILE A 101 -20.18 -9.02 -7.59
N SER A 102 -20.78 -8.23 -6.72
CA SER A 102 -21.50 -7.08 -7.19
C SER A 102 -20.47 -6.17 -7.84
N PHE A 103 -20.46 -6.18 -9.18
CA PHE A 103 -20.00 -5.06 -10.01
C PHE A 103 -20.62 -3.73 -9.56
N THR A 104 -21.50 -3.70 -8.55
CA THR A 104 -21.99 -2.54 -7.81
C THR A 104 -20.93 -1.77 -7.00
N LEU A 105 -19.83 -2.38 -6.54
CA LEU A 105 -18.71 -1.63 -5.91
C LEU A 105 -17.70 -1.12 -6.94
N ALA A 106 -17.45 -1.86 -8.01
CA ALA A 106 -16.82 -1.31 -9.22
C ALA A 106 -17.71 -0.24 -9.89
N SER A 107 -19.02 -0.31 -9.66
CA SER A 107 -20.02 0.69 -10.02
C SER A 107 -20.47 1.57 -8.86
N LYS A 108 -19.66 1.70 -7.79
CA LYS A 108 -19.59 3.01 -7.11
C LYS A 108 -18.72 3.94 -7.94
N SER A 109 -19.04 4.00 -9.23
CA SER A 109 -19.15 5.26 -9.93
C SER A 109 -20.06 6.10 -9.05
N LEU A 110 -19.47 7.00 -8.26
CA LEU A 110 -20.20 8.21 -7.91
C LEU A 110 -20.82 8.67 -9.22
N SER A 111 -22.14 8.60 -9.30
CA SER A 111 -22.88 9.00 -10.49
C SER A 111 -22.27 10.31 -10.97
N ALA A 112 -21.79 10.36 -12.21
CA ALA A 112 -21.12 11.56 -12.73
C ALA A 112 -21.99 12.81 -12.51
N GLY A 113 -23.32 12.66 -12.40
CA GLY A 113 -24.28 13.70 -12.04
C GLY A 113 -24.33 14.13 -10.56
N GLU A 114 -23.80 13.36 -9.61
CA GLU A 114 -23.62 13.75 -8.20
C GLU A 114 -22.23 14.36 -7.95
N GLN A 115 -21.20 13.87 -8.63
CA GLN A 115 -19.84 14.45 -8.57
C GLN A 115 -19.79 15.85 -9.23
N THR A 116 -20.54 16.07 -10.32
CA THR A 116 -20.70 17.42 -10.93
C THR A 116 -21.59 18.35 -10.10
N ARG A 117 -22.63 17.85 -9.41
CA ARG A 117 -23.45 18.68 -8.50
C ARG A 117 -22.66 19.12 -7.26
N GLN A 118 -21.81 18.26 -6.71
CA GLN A 118 -20.91 18.62 -5.60
C GLN A 118 -19.78 19.56 -6.02
N MET A 119 -19.29 19.46 -7.27
CA MET A 119 -18.30 20.40 -7.81
C MET A 119 -18.92 21.77 -8.16
N ASN A 120 -20.13 21.80 -8.72
CA ASN A 120 -20.83 23.05 -9.06
C ASN A 120 -21.21 23.88 -7.82
N HIS A 121 -21.57 23.23 -6.71
CA HIS A 121 -21.87 23.93 -5.44
C HIS A 121 -20.60 24.50 -4.77
N ARG A 122 -19.40 23.97 -5.07
CA ARG A 122 -18.12 24.53 -4.59
C ARG A 122 -17.54 25.60 -5.52
N HIS A 123 -17.76 25.50 -6.83
CA HIS A 123 -17.27 26.49 -7.79
C HIS A 123 -18.09 27.79 -7.83
N GLY A 124 -19.38 27.77 -7.47
CA GLY A 124 -20.18 29.00 -7.40
C GLY A 124 -19.75 29.98 -6.30
N ALA A 125 -19.32 29.48 -5.14
CA ALA A 125 -18.86 30.31 -4.02
C ALA A 125 -17.35 30.63 -4.10
N GLY A 126 -16.52 29.66 -4.53
CA GLY A 126 -15.07 29.83 -4.64
C GLY A 126 -14.64 30.68 -5.85
N GLY A 127 -15.35 30.56 -6.98
CA GLY A 127 -15.06 31.35 -8.19
C GLY A 127 -15.34 32.85 -8.01
N LEU A 128 -16.41 33.19 -7.28
CA LEU A 128 -16.80 34.59 -7.05
C LEU A 128 -15.90 35.30 -6.01
N LEU A 129 -15.36 34.56 -5.03
CA LEU A 129 -14.34 35.06 -4.10
C LEU A 129 -13.00 35.32 -4.79
N LEU A 130 -12.58 34.45 -5.72
CA LEU A 130 -11.35 34.65 -6.49
C LEU A 130 -11.47 35.78 -7.52
N LEU A 131 -12.66 36.00 -8.11
CA LEU A 131 -12.91 37.12 -9.03
C LEU A 131 -12.98 38.49 -8.33
N ARG A 132 -13.40 38.54 -7.05
CA ARG A 132 -13.36 39.79 -6.24
C ARG A 132 -12.01 40.05 -5.57
N ALA A 133 -11.18 39.03 -5.40
CA ALA A 133 -9.80 39.20 -4.93
C ALA A 133 -8.84 39.61 -6.06
N ALA A 134 -9.25 39.44 -7.32
CA ALA A 134 -8.47 39.77 -8.51
C ALA A 134 -8.94 41.07 -9.23
N ALA A 135 -9.93 41.78 -8.67
CA ALA A 135 -10.44 43.06 -9.15
C ALA A 135 -10.29 44.12 -8.04
#